data_AF-A0AAN6VNM2-F1
#
_entry.id   AF-A0AAN6VNM2-F1
#
_cell.length_a   1.000
_cell.length_b   1.000
_cell.length_c   1.000
_cell.angle_alpha   90.00
_cell.angle_beta   90.00
_cell.angle_gamma   90.00
#
_symmetry.space_group_name_H-M   'P 1'
#
loop_
_entity.id
_entity.type
_entity.pdbx_description
1 polymer ?
#
loop_
_entity_poly.entity_id
_entity_poly.type
_entity_poly.pdbx_seq_one_letter_code
_entity_poly.pdbx_strand_id
1 'polypeptide(L)'
;MLVAPTDDSAQRALAAEEQYARVLDLAKSKRLSPLKWYKMWHGAYQQALAHQLDTVKGTAASKRFLNAVAEQVAPRWAELELYDIIRRSVLGKTPLTLDQLGRILEAFLQENVSRATRGQPAIFARWDSQPRR
;
A
#
# COMPACT_ATOMS: atom_id res chain seq x y z
N MET A 1 -29.12 23.64 -25.02
CA MET A 1 -27.96 22.82 -25.41
C MET A 1 -27.27 22.38 -24.13
N LEU A 2 -27.51 21.14 -23.67
CA LEU A 2 -26.94 20.59 -22.44
C LEU A 2 -25.70 19.79 -22.82
N VAL A 3 -24.52 20.33 -22.54
CA VAL A 3 -23.26 19.57 -22.66
C VAL A 3 -23.19 18.66 -21.43
N ALA A 4 -23.10 17.35 -21.63
CA ALA A 4 -22.97 16.39 -20.54
C ALA A 4 -21.54 16.46 -19.94
N PRO A 5 -21.36 16.89 -18.67
CA PRO A 5 -20.04 16.93 -18.03
C PRO A 5 -19.54 15.54 -17.55
N THR A 6 -20.16 14.46 -18.01
CA THR A 6 -20.02 13.11 -17.45
C THR A 6 -18.85 12.31 -18.05
N ASP A 7 -18.48 12.59 -19.31
CA ASP A 7 -17.46 11.79 -20.03
C ASP A 7 -16.03 12.03 -19.49
N ASP A 8 -15.65 13.29 -19.31
CA ASP A 8 -14.32 13.66 -18.78
C ASP A 8 -14.10 13.16 -17.35
N SER A 9 -15.14 13.21 -16.51
CA SER A 9 -15.06 12.77 -15.12
C SER A 9 -14.94 11.25 -15.02
N ALA A 10 -15.68 10.52 -15.84
CA ALA A 10 -15.60 9.06 -15.90
C ALA A 10 -14.24 8.59 -16.46
N GLN A 11 -13.73 9.25 -17.50
CA GLN A 11 -12.39 8.95 -18.05
C GLN A 11 -11.28 9.20 -17.03
N ARG A 12 -11.36 10.29 -16.25
CA ARG A 12 -10.39 10.58 -15.18
C ARG A 12 -10.44 9.54 -14.06
N ALA A 13 -11.64 9.11 -13.67
CA ALA A 13 -11.81 8.05 -12.68
C ALA A 13 -11.21 6.72 -13.15
N LEU A 14 -11.47 6.33 -14.41
CA LEU A 14 -10.88 5.15 -15.02
C LEU A 14 -9.34 5.22 -15.07
N ALA A 15 -8.79 6.36 -15.51
CA ALA A 15 -7.35 6.58 -15.55
C ALA A 15 -6.70 6.48 -14.16
N ALA A 16 -7.36 7.02 -13.12
CA ALA A 16 -6.91 6.90 -11.74
C ALA A 16 -6.93 5.44 -11.24
N GLU A 17 -7.96 4.67 -11.61
CA GLU A 17 -8.06 3.25 -11.28
C GLU A 17 -6.93 2.43 -11.92
N GLU A 18 -6.70 2.62 -13.22
CA GLU A 18 -5.61 1.96 -13.94
C GLU A 18 -4.25 2.35 -13.38
N GLN A 19 -4.05 3.63 -13.06
CA GLN A 19 -2.80 4.10 -12.46
C GLN A 19 -2.56 3.45 -11.11
N TYR A 20 -3.60 3.36 -10.26
CA TYR A 20 -3.50 2.68 -8.97
C TYR A 20 -3.13 1.20 -9.13
N ALA A 21 -3.80 0.48 -10.04
CA ALA A 21 -3.50 -0.92 -10.33
C ALA A 21 -2.06 -1.10 -10.85
N ARG A 22 -1.63 -0.26 -11.81
CA ARG A 22 -0.26 -0.29 -12.36
C ARG A 22 0.79 -0.13 -11.27
N VAL A 23 0.59 0.80 -10.32
CA VAL A 23 1.58 1.03 -9.27
C VAL A 23 1.65 -0.12 -8.26
N LEU A 24 0.53 -0.80 -7.99
CA LEU A 24 0.56 -2.03 -7.20
C LEU A 24 1.36 -3.14 -7.90
N ASP A 25 1.24 -3.28 -9.22
CA ASP A 25 2.02 -4.27 -9.98
C ASP A 25 3.52 -3.92 -10.06
N LEU A 26 3.88 -2.64 -10.04
CA LEU A 26 5.28 -2.20 -9.97
C LEU A 26 6.00 -2.67 -8.71
N ALA A 27 5.28 -3.10 -7.67
CA ALA A 27 5.86 -3.66 -6.45
C ALA A 27 6.62 -4.99 -6.69
N LYS A 28 6.39 -5.65 -7.83
CA LYS A 28 7.17 -6.85 -8.22
C LYS A 28 8.55 -6.49 -8.78
N SER A 29 8.79 -5.21 -9.06
CA SER A 29 10.01 -4.74 -9.71
C SER A 29 11.13 -4.48 -8.71
N LYS A 30 12.11 -5.39 -8.67
CA LYS A 30 13.34 -5.26 -7.86
C LYS A 30 14.21 -4.04 -8.17
N ARG A 31 13.93 -3.32 -9.28
CA ARG A 31 14.68 -2.13 -9.70
C ARG A 31 14.21 -0.84 -9.01
N LEU A 32 13.04 -0.87 -8.38
CA LEU A 32 12.46 0.29 -7.74
C LEU A 32 12.79 0.28 -6.25
N SER A 33 13.29 1.38 -5.69
CA SER A 33 13.52 1.44 -4.24
C SER A 33 12.18 1.47 -3.48
N PRO A 34 12.09 0.86 -2.29
CA PRO A 34 10.89 0.86 -1.46
C PRO A 34 10.24 2.24 -1.26
N LEU A 35 11.06 3.25 -0.93
CA LEU A 35 10.57 4.62 -0.72
C LEU A 35 10.03 5.26 -2.01
N LYS A 36 10.68 5.00 -3.15
CA LYS A 36 10.21 5.52 -4.44
C LYS A 36 8.90 4.87 -4.85
N TRP A 37 8.79 3.55 -4.68
CA TRP A 37 7.55 2.83 -4.90
C TRP A 37 6.42 3.35 -4.01
N TYR A 38 6.66 3.51 -2.70
CA TYR A 38 5.66 4.03 -1.76
C TYR A 38 5.14 5.40 -2.18
N LYS A 39 6.02 6.34 -2.57
CA LYS A 39 5.62 7.68 -3.04
C LYS A 39 4.72 7.61 -4.27
N MET A 40 5.04 6.73 -5.23
CA MET A 40 4.20 6.51 -6.40
C MET A 40 2.83 5.93 -6.01
N TRP A 41 2.82 4.95 -5.10
CA TRP A 41 1.59 4.31 -4.63
C TRP A 41 0.70 5.31 -3.90
N HIS A 42 1.27 6.09 -2.97
CA HIS A 42 0.53 7.08 -2.20
C HIS A 42 -0.07 8.15 -3.12
N GLY A 43 0.67 8.61 -4.14
CA GLY A 43 0.13 9.53 -5.14
C GLY A 43 -1.07 8.96 -5.90
N ALA A 44 -0.97 7.70 -6.37
CA ALA A 44 -2.08 7.03 -7.05
C ALA A 44 -3.27 6.76 -6.11
N TYR A 45 -3.01 6.41 -4.85
CA TYR A 45 -4.02 6.22 -3.81
C TYR A 45 -4.81 7.51 -3.55
N GLN A 46 -4.14 8.65 -3.42
CA GLN A 46 -4.80 9.94 -3.21
C GLN A 46 -5.68 10.33 -4.40
N GLN A 47 -5.24 10.06 -5.64
CA GLN A 47 -6.05 10.28 -6.84
C GLN A 47 -7.29 9.38 -6.85
N ALA A 48 -7.13 8.10 -6.58
CA ALA A 48 -8.24 7.16 -6.49
C ALA A 48 -9.24 7.52 -5.37
N LEU A 49 -8.73 8.03 -4.24
CA LEU A 49 -9.55 8.51 -3.12
C LEU A 49 -10.37 9.76 -3.50
N ALA A 50 -9.76 10.69 -4.24
CA ALA A 50 -10.45 11.89 -4.73
C ALA A 50 -11.63 11.55 -5.67
N HIS A 51 -11.50 10.47 -6.44
CA HIS A 51 -12.57 9.92 -7.28
C HIS A 51 -13.50 8.95 -6.54
N GLN A 52 -13.31 8.77 -5.23
CA GLN A 52 -14.10 7.85 -4.39
C GLN A 52 -14.16 6.41 -4.93
N LEU A 53 -13.09 5.95 -5.58
CA LEU A 53 -13.05 4.61 -6.18
C LEU A 53 -13.18 3.52 -5.13
N ASP A 54 -13.95 2.47 -5.43
CA ASP A 54 -14.13 1.35 -4.50
C ASP A 54 -12.89 0.45 -4.43
N THR A 55 -12.01 0.51 -5.43
CA THR A 55 -10.75 -0.24 -5.48
C THR A 55 -9.77 0.11 -4.37
N VAL A 56 -9.94 1.28 -3.73
CA VAL A 56 -9.12 1.72 -2.58
C VAL A 56 -9.86 1.60 -1.24
N LYS A 57 -11.06 1.00 -1.23
CA LYS A 57 -11.88 0.87 -0.02
C LYS A 57 -11.92 -0.57 0.49
N GLY A 58 -12.18 -0.66 1.79
CA GLY A 58 -12.45 -1.92 2.47
C GLY A 58 -11.27 -2.89 2.51
N THR A 59 -11.57 -4.09 2.99
CA THR A 59 -10.56 -5.12 3.26
C THR A 59 -9.85 -5.61 2.00
N ALA A 60 -10.54 -5.66 0.84
CA ALA A 60 -9.93 -6.11 -0.42
C ALA A 60 -8.78 -5.19 -0.86
N ALA A 61 -8.93 -3.87 -0.71
CA ALA A 61 -7.90 -2.89 -1.01
C ALA A 61 -6.68 -3.05 -0.08
N SER A 62 -6.91 -3.18 1.23
CA SER A 62 -5.85 -3.45 2.20
C SER A 62 -5.08 -4.73 1.88
N LYS A 63 -5.77 -5.82 1.51
CA LYS A 63 -5.12 -7.09 1.11
C LYS A 63 -4.24 -6.92 -0.12
N ARG A 64 -4.75 -6.26 -1.16
CA ARG A 64 -3.98 -5.99 -2.39
C ARG A 64 -2.72 -5.17 -2.12
N PHE A 65 -2.84 -4.13 -1.29
CA PHE A 65 -1.70 -3.33 -0.87
C PHE A 65 -0.67 -4.16 -0.10
N LEU A 66 -1.10 -4.95 0.89
CA LEU A 66 -0.18 -5.78 1.67
C LEU A 66 0.53 -6.83 0.81
N ASN A 67 -0.14 -7.43 -0.17
CA ASN A 67 0.53 -8.32 -1.12
C ASN A 67 1.63 -7.57 -1.90
N ALA A 68 1.38 -6.35 -2.33
CA ALA A 68 2.38 -5.52 -2.99
C ALA A 68 3.55 -5.18 -2.05
N VAL A 69 3.27 -4.84 -0.78
CA VAL A 69 4.30 -4.61 0.24
C VAL A 69 5.17 -5.86 0.46
N ALA A 70 4.55 -7.04 0.47
CA ALA A 70 5.27 -8.28 0.71
C ALA A 70 6.33 -8.56 -0.36
N GLU A 71 5.98 -8.28 -1.63
CA GLU A 71 6.89 -8.41 -2.77
C GLU A 71 8.03 -7.38 -2.74
N GLN A 72 7.74 -6.17 -2.27
CA GLN A 72 8.62 -5.01 -2.49
C GLN A 72 9.52 -4.65 -1.29
N VAL A 73 9.04 -4.82 -0.06
CA VAL A 73 9.66 -4.20 1.12
C VAL A 73 9.80 -5.13 2.31
N ALA A 74 8.69 -5.71 2.75
CA ALA A 74 8.57 -6.26 4.10
C ALA A 74 7.62 -7.47 4.12
N PRO A 75 8.05 -8.63 3.58
CA PRO A 75 7.21 -9.82 3.45
C PRO A 75 6.58 -10.24 4.77
N ARG A 76 7.38 -10.35 5.84
CA ARG A 76 6.87 -10.79 7.14
C ARG A 76 5.89 -9.81 7.77
N TRP A 77 6.16 -8.50 7.69
CA TRP A 77 5.23 -7.50 8.22
C TRP A 77 3.90 -7.56 7.47
N ALA A 78 3.96 -7.61 6.14
CA ALA A 78 2.77 -7.69 5.31
C ALA A 78 1.92 -8.94 5.61
N GLU A 79 2.56 -10.11 5.80
CA GLU A 79 1.88 -11.34 6.21
C GLU A 79 1.19 -11.22 7.58
N LEU A 80 1.86 -10.60 8.56
CA LEU A 80 1.30 -10.40 9.90
C LEU A 80 0.07 -9.48 9.87
N GLU A 81 0.14 -8.37 9.14
CA GLU A 81 -1.00 -7.46 8.98
C GLU A 81 -2.14 -8.14 8.21
N LEU A 82 -1.81 -8.94 7.19
CA LEU A 82 -2.82 -9.70 6.43
C LEU A 82 -3.57 -10.67 7.34
N TYR A 83 -2.85 -11.40 8.19
CA TYR A 83 -3.45 -12.28 9.19
C TYR A 83 -4.35 -11.51 10.17
N ASP A 84 -3.89 -10.38 10.70
CA ASP A 84 -4.69 -9.58 11.64
C ASP A 84 -5.96 -9.02 10.99
N ILE A 85 -5.88 -8.57 9.73
CA ILE A 85 -7.04 -8.11 8.96
C ILE A 85 -8.07 -9.23 8.79
N ILE A 86 -7.62 -10.43 8.40
CA ILE A 86 -8.52 -11.59 8.25
C ILE A 86 -9.15 -11.95 9.58
N ARG A 87 -8.34 -12.06 10.64
CA ARG A 87 -8.79 -12.40 11.99
C ARG A 87 -9.84 -11.40 12.50
N ARG A 88 -9.57 -10.10 12.40
CA ARG A 88 -10.50 -9.04 12.83
C ARG A 88 -11.79 -9.07 12.03
N SER A 89 -11.70 -9.23 10.71
CA SER A 89 -12.87 -9.32 9.85
C SER A 89 -13.79 -10.49 10.24
N VAL A 90 -13.23 -11.66 10.54
CA VAL A 90 -14.01 -12.82 11.00
C VAL A 90 -14.65 -12.57 12.37
N LEU A 91 -13.97 -11.83 13.25
CA LEU A 91 -14.46 -11.49 14.58
C LEU A 91 -15.43 -10.28 14.61
N GLY A 92 -15.82 -9.74 13.44
CA GLY A 92 -16.64 -8.52 13.37
C GLY A 92 -15.96 -7.26 13.91
N LYS A 93 -14.63 -7.28 14.06
CA LYS A 93 -13.83 -6.14 14.51
C LYS A 93 -13.34 -5.36 13.30
N THR A 94 -13.28 -4.04 13.43
CA THR A 94 -12.73 -3.17 12.38
C THR A 94 -11.23 -3.45 12.19
N PRO A 95 -10.79 -3.91 11.01
CA PRO A 95 -9.38 -4.04 10.68
C PRO A 95 -8.74 -2.69 10.39
N LEU A 96 -7.41 -2.64 10.31
CA LEU A 96 -6.71 -1.44 9.84
C LEU A 96 -7.15 -1.07 8.42
N THR A 97 -7.36 0.22 8.19
CA THR A 97 -7.68 0.76 6.87
C THR A 97 -6.44 0.84 6.00
N LEU A 98 -6.65 0.95 4.68
CA LEU A 98 -5.56 1.12 3.73
C LEU A 98 -4.69 2.36 4.04
N ASP A 99 -5.31 3.49 4.42
CA ASP A 99 -4.61 4.71 4.83
C ASP A 99 -3.71 4.46 6.05
N GLN A 100 -4.23 3.77 7.08
CA GLN A 100 -3.48 3.45 8.29
C GLN A 100 -2.27 2.56 7.97
N LEU A 101 -2.46 1.53 7.15
CA LEU A 101 -1.38 0.65 6.70
C LEU A 101 -0.32 1.43 5.91
N GLY A 102 -0.74 2.33 5.01
CA GLY A 102 0.16 3.19 4.26
C GLY A 102 1.04 4.07 5.15
N ARG A 103 0.44 4.73 6.15
CA ARG A 103 1.17 5.56 7.11
C ARG A 103 2.16 4.77 7.97
N ILE A 104 1.78 3.57 8.40
CA ILE A 104 2.68 2.68 9.15
C ILE A 104 3.89 2.30 8.28
N LEU A 105 3.65 1.92 7.02
CA LEU A 105 4.73 1.62 6.09
C LEU A 105 5.65 2.83 5.86
N GLU A 106 5.09 4.02 5.68
CA GLU A 106 5.87 5.25 5.54
C GLU A 106 6.80 5.47 6.72
N ALA A 107 6.28 5.35 7.94
CA ALA A 107 7.08 5.52 9.15
C ALA A 107 8.26 4.53 9.18
N PHE A 108 8.04 3.27 8.80
CA PHE A 108 9.13 2.30 8.70
C PHE A 108 10.14 2.65 7.60
N LEU A 109 9.69 3.11 6.44
CA LEU A 109 10.56 3.50 5.34
C LEU A 109 11.44 4.71 5.71
N GLN A 110 10.87 5.72 6.38
CA GLN A 110 11.61 6.89 6.86
C GLN A 110 12.64 6.51 7.92
N GLU A 111 12.28 5.64 8.87
CA GLU A 111 13.22 5.16 9.88
C GLU A 111 14.33 4.30 9.27
N ASN A 112 14.06 3.53 8.21
CA ASN A 112 15.11 2.81 7.46
C ASN A 112 16.11 3.77 6.81
N VAL A 113 15.64 4.89 6.24
CA VAL A 113 16.53 5.95 5.73
C VAL A 113 17.38 6.52 6.86
N SER A 114 16.77 6.89 7.99
CA SER A 114 17.47 7.41 9.17
C SER A 114 18.49 6.42 9.75
N ARG A 115 18.21 5.11 9.68
CA ARG A 115 19.12 4.04 10.13
C ARG A 115 20.29 3.86 9.19
N ALA A 116 20.07 3.91 7.87
CA ALA A 116 21.14 3.82 6.88
C ALA A 116 22.17 4.94 7.07
N THR A 117 21.71 6.18 7.32
CA THR A 117 22.60 7.31 7.66
C THR A 117 23.42 7.08 8.93
N ARG A 118 22.90 6.28 9.87
CA ARG A 118 23.57 5.90 11.13
C ARG A 118 24.35 4.58 11.05
N GLY A 119 24.46 3.95 9.87
CA GLY A 119 25.10 2.64 9.70
C GLY A 119 24.37 1.48 10.41
N GLN A 120 23.07 1.63 10.70
CA GLN A 120 22.26 0.62 11.38
C GLN A 120 21.44 -0.23 10.37
N PRO A 121 21.17 -1.51 10.68
CA PRO A 121 20.33 -2.34 9.83
C PRO A 121 18.89 -1.83 9.77
N ALA A 122 18.21 -2.06 8.65
CA ALA A 122 16.80 -1.74 8.46
C ALA A 122 15.90 -2.46 9.49
N ILE A 123 14.77 -1.85 9.85
CA ILE A 123 13.79 -2.41 10.81
C ILE A 123 13.35 -3.80 10.37
N PHE A 124 12.98 -3.96 9.09
CA PHE A 124 12.48 -5.22 8.56
C PHE A 124 13.55 -6.31 8.51
N ALA A 125 14.83 -5.94 8.32
CA ALA A 125 15.93 -6.91 8.32
C ALA A 125 15.99 -7.69 9.65
N ARG A 126 15.67 -7.05 10.78
CA ARG A 126 15.62 -7.74 12.09
C ARG A 126 14.42 -8.68 12.20
N TRP A 127 13.30 -8.36 11.56
CA TRP A 127 12.08 -9.17 11.61
C TRP A 127 12.18 -10.39 10.72
N ASP A 128 12.77 -10.26 9.53
CA ASP A 128 12.96 -11.38 8.61
C ASP A 128 14.03 -12.38 9.12
N SER A 129 14.93 -11.93 9.98
CA SER A 129 16.00 -12.76 10.57
C SER A 129 15.57 -13.63 11.76
N GLN A 130 14.36 -13.45 12.31
CA GLN A 130 13.92 -14.22 13.49
C GLN A 130 13.36 -15.60 13.07
N PRO A 131 13.85 -16.72 13.65
CA PRO A 131 13.33 -18.04 13.33
C PRO A 131 11.83 -18.15 13.63
N ARG A 132 11.11 -18.92 12.81
CA ARG A 132 9.71 -19.28 13.04
C ARG A 132 9.65 -20.02 14.38
N ARG A 133 9.06 -19.39 15.41
CA ARG A 133 8.73 -20.08 16.66
C ARG A 133 7.48 -20.91 16.48
#